data_AF-A0A844MZZ3-F1
#
_entry.id   AF-A0A844MZZ3-F1
#
_cell.length_a   1.000
_cell.length_b   1.000
_cell.length_c   1.000
_cell.angle_alpha   90.00
_cell.angle_beta   90.00
_cell.angle_gamma   90.00
#
_symmetry.space_group_name_H-M   'P 1'
#
loop_
_entity.id
_entity.type
_entity.pdbx_description
1 polymer ?
#
loop_
_entity_poly.entity_id
_entity_poly.type
_entity_poly.pdbx_seq_one_letter_code
_entity_poly.pdbx_strand_id
1 'polypeptide(L)'
;MSGLAIAQHASEGEEPAEKIEQKEGFNATKMIMEHIGDSNEWHLWTTKDDNGEEHHVSVPLPVIIKDNEGWHTFLSKSIAHGHEHDGYTLEEGQVVSTKGIQKATLFSIISGKQKADEVFFDLSITKNAASMFLSVIFMAIIFIGMARNYKKSQLPKGAGKLMEPVIVFIRDEVAIANIGSVKYKRYMPYLLTAFFFIWVNNLLGLIPFF
;
A
#
# COMPACT_ATOMS: atom_id res chain seq x y z
N MET A 1 52.67 -47.14 8.95
CA MET A 1 53.66 -46.31 8.25
C MET A 1 54.03 -47.02 6.95
N SER A 2 53.48 -46.58 5.82
CA SER A 2 53.98 -46.97 4.51
C SER A 2 54.32 -45.67 3.80
N GLY A 3 55.61 -45.40 3.69
CA GLY A 3 56.14 -44.30 2.89
C GLY A 3 56.46 -44.82 1.50
N LEU A 4 56.16 -44.02 0.48
CA LEU A 4 57.13 -43.40 -0.42
C LEU A 4 56.36 -42.77 -1.58
N ALA A 5 56.58 -41.46 -1.80
CA ALA A 5 56.30 -40.76 -3.04
C ALA A 5 57.33 -41.19 -4.12
N ILE A 6 57.08 -41.15 -5.44
CA ILE A 6 57.16 -40.03 -6.42
C ILE A 6 56.98 -40.74 -7.81
N ALA A 7 56.24 -40.31 -8.83
CA ALA A 7 56.56 -39.25 -9.83
C ALA A 7 55.38 -39.12 -10.84
N GLN A 8 54.92 -37.91 -11.17
CA GLN A 8 55.18 -37.12 -12.40
C GLN A 8 54.12 -37.22 -13.53
N HIS A 9 53.48 -36.08 -13.82
CA HIS A 9 53.08 -35.56 -15.15
C HIS A 9 52.61 -34.11 -14.90
N ALA A 10 53.41 -33.08 -15.21
CA ALA A 10 53.54 -32.36 -16.49
C ALA A 10 52.33 -31.47 -16.84
N SER A 11 52.45 -30.19 -16.46
CA SER A 11 52.07 -28.94 -17.18
C SER A 11 50.93 -28.98 -18.22
N GLU A 12 49.85 -28.24 -17.96
CA GLU A 12 49.08 -27.55 -19.02
C GLU A 12 48.23 -26.39 -18.44
N GLY A 13 48.41 -25.20 -19.01
CA GLY A 13 47.36 -24.19 -19.24
C GLY A 13 46.79 -23.42 -18.05
N GLU A 14 47.29 -22.20 -17.83
CA GLU A 14 46.48 -21.12 -17.25
C GLU A 14 45.40 -20.71 -18.27
N GLU A 15 44.15 -21.13 -18.06
CA GLU A 15 42.98 -20.50 -18.67
C GLU A 15 42.40 -19.44 -17.72
N PRO A 16 41.98 -18.29 -18.24
CA PRO A 16 41.57 -17.16 -17.42
C PRO A 16 40.27 -17.49 -16.68
N ALA A 17 40.23 -17.16 -15.39
CA ALA A 17 39.03 -17.18 -14.58
C ALA A 17 37.92 -16.38 -15.29
N GLU A 18 36.97 -17.11 -15.89
CA GLU A 18 35.69 -16.56 -16.32
C GLU A 18 35.07 -15.83 -15.12
N LYS A 19 34.96 -14.51 -15.24
CA LYS A 19 34.07 -13.72 -14.40
C LYS A 19 32.67 -14.24 -14.66
N ILE A 20 32.19 -15.09 -13.76
CA ILE A 20 30.77 -15.37 -13.62
C ILE A 20 30.14 -14.03 -13.24
N GLU A 21 29.58 -13.34 -14.23
CA GLU A 21 28.62 -12.27 -14.01
C GLU A 21 27.52 -12.85 -13.12
N GLN A 22 27.48 -12.39 -11.87
CA GLN A 22 26.31 -12.54 -11.03
C GLN A 22 25.19 -11.79 -11.73
N LYS A 23 24.43 -12.50 -12.57
CA LYS A 23 23.06 -12.11 -12.87
C LYS A 23 22.39 -11.93 -11.52
N GLU A 24 22.10 -10.68 -11.16
CA GLU A 24 21.29 -10.35 -10.00
C GLU A 24 20.03 -11.22 -10.09
N GLY A 25 19.99 -12.27 -9.28
CA GLY A 25 18.87 -13.17 -9.23
C GLY A 25 17.65 -12.34 -8.88
N PHE A 26 16.63 -12.43 -9.73
CA PHE A 26 15.31 -11.83 -9.51
C PHE A 26 14.93 -11.98 -8.03
N ASN A 27 15.06 -10.89 -7.28
CA ASN A 27 14.82 -10.90 -5.85
C ASN A 27 13.35 -10.63 -5.63
N ALA A 28 12.55 -11.70 -5.77
CA ALA A 28 11.10 -11.66 -5.57
C ALA A 28 10.74 -10.98 -4.25
N THR A 29 11.52 -11.19 -3.19
CA THR A 29 11.30 -10.54 -1.89
C THR A 29 11.50 -9.03 -1.96
N LYS A 30 12.56 -8.54 -2.61
CA LYS A 30 12.82 -7.09 -2.76
C LYS A 30 11.75 -6.43 -3.62
N MET A 31 11.39 -7.04 -4.76
CA MET A 31 10.30 -6.57 -5.61
C MET A 31 8.97 -6.55 -4.85
N ILE A 32 8.64 -7.62 -4.10
CA ILE A 32 7.42 -7.68 -3.28
C ILE A 32 7.44 -6.58 -2.20
N MET A 33 8.57 -6.37 -1.51
CA MET A 33 8.67 -5.34 -0.46
C MET A 33 8.54 -3.92 -1.01
N GLU A 34 9.11 -3.65 -2.19
CA GLU A 34 8.95 -2.37 -2.87
C GLU A 34 7.52 -2.12 -3.37
N HIS A 35 6.76 -3.18 -3.68
CA HIS A 35 5.35 -3.06 -4.11
C HIS A 35 4.34 -3.04 -2.94
N ILE A 36 4.66 -3.70 -1.81
CA ILE A 36 3.83 -3.70 -0.59
C ILE A 36 4.10 -2.45 0.28
N GLY A 37 5.28 -1.85 0.14
CA GLY A 37 5.68 -0.65 0.88
C GLY A 37 4.70 0.49 0.70
N ASP A 38 4.20 1.02 1.83
CA ASP A 38 3.32 2.18 1.81
C ASP A 38 4.14 3.44 1.62
N SER A 39 3.85 4.20 0.57
CA SER A 39 4.59 5.42 0.22
C SER A 39 3.63 6.58 -0.08
N ASN A 40 4.15 7.80 -0.06
CA ASN A 40 3.39 9.00 -0.43
C ASN A 40 3.32 9.24 -1.96
N GLU A 41 3.67 8.24 -2.76
CA GLU A 41 3.54 8.25 -4.22
C GLU A 41 2.82 7.00 -4.71
N TRP A 42 1.81 7.19 -5.55
CA TRP A 42 1.09 6.05 -6.13
C TRP A 42 1.60 5.77 -7.53
N HIS A 43 2.53 4.80 -7.63
CA HIS A 43 3.02 4.31 -8.91
C HIS A 43 1.95 3.48 -9.63
N LEU A 44 1.57 3.87 -10.85
CA LEU A 44 0.56 3.17 -11.65
C LEU A 44 1.18 2.18 -12.65
N TRP A 45 2.21 2.62 -13.37
CA TRP A 45 2.96 1.79 -14.31
C TRP A 45 4.28 2.45 -14.71
N THR A 46 5.21 1.63 -15.19
CA THR A 46 6.42 2.07 -15.89
C THR A 46 6.23 1.87 -17.39
N THR A 47 6.34 2.93 -18.18
CA THR A 47 6.41 2.82 -19.65
C THR A 47 7.86 2.92 -20.09
N LYS A 48 8.26 2.14 -21.10
CA LYS A 48 9.59 2.25 -21.72
C LYS A 48 9.44 3.04 -23.00
N ASP A 49 10.18 4.14 -23.11
CA ASP A 49 10.26 4.88 -24.37
C ASP A 49 11.05 4.08 -25.41
N ASP A 50 10.96 4.45 -26.69
CA ASP A 50 11.67 3.79 -27.80
C ASP A 50 13.21 3.81 -27.64
N ASN A 51 13.71 4.67 -26.74
CA ASN A 51 15.13 4.79 -26.34
C ASN A 51 15.53 3.91 -25.13
N GLY A 52 14.60 3.13 -24.58
CA GLY A 52 14.84 2.25 -23.42
C GLY A 52 14.80 2.94 -22.06
N GLU A 53 14.42 4.22 -21.99
CA GLU A 53 14.24 4.95 -20.72
C GLU A 53 12.91 4.59 -20.05
N GLU A 54 12.96 4.30 -18.76
CA GLU A 54 11.80 3.95 -17.93
C GLU A 54 11.13 5.22 -17.38
N HIS A 55 9.93 5.54 -17.88
CA HIS A 55 9.09 6.61 -17.34
C HIS A 55 8.06 6.03 -16.37
N HIS A 56 8.23 6.36 -15.08
CA HIS A 56 7.27 6.02 -14.04
C HIS A 56 6.11 7.01 -14.05
N VAL A 57 4.90 6.53 -14.32
CA VAL A 57 3.68 7.35 -14.19
C VAL A 57 3.15 7.17 -12.77
N SER A 58 3.31 8.21 -11.96
CA SER A 58 2.85 8.24 -10.57
C SER A 58 1.74 9.29 -10.37
N VAL A 59 0.73 8.95 -9.56
CA VAL A 59 -0.29 9.92 -9.12
C VAL A 59 0.23 10.63 -7.87
N PRO A 60 0.30 11.97 -7.87
CA PRO A 60 0.70 12.70 -6.69
C PRO A 60 -0.38 12.64 -5.62
N LEU A 61 0.03 12.32 -4.40
CA LEU A 61 -0.86 12.24 -3.24
C LEU A 61 -0.76 13.51 -2.39
N PRO A 62 -1.84 13.91 -1.69
CA PRO A 62 -1.80 15.05 -0.81
C PRO A 62 -0.93 14.75 0.42
N VAL A 63 0.05 15.62 0.63
CA VAL A 63 0.94 15.67 1.79
C VAL A 63 0.40 16.75 2.73
N ILE A 64 0.17 16.36 3.98
CA ILE A 64 -0.42 17.24 5.01
C ILE A 64 0.47 17.13 6.23
N ILE A 65 1.16 18.21 6.53
CA ILE A 65 2.12 18.26 7.64
C ILE A 65 1.69 19.36 8.60
N LYS A 66 1.78 19.06 9.89
CA LYS A 66 1.56 20.02 10.96
C LYS A 66 2.81 20.14 11.83
N ASP A 67 3.46 21.29 11.76
CA ASP A 67 4.62 21.65 12.56
C ASP A 67 4.30 22.85 13.48
N ASN A 68 5.34 23.43 14.07
CA ASN A 68 5.25 24.61 14.89
C ASN A 68 4.96 25.91 14.12
N GLU A 69 5.40 26.00 12.86
CA GLU A 69 5.23 27.19 12.03
C GLU A 69 3.80 27.29 11.49
N GLY A 70 3.13 26.16 11.24
CA GLY A 70 1.80 26.20 10.63
C GLY A 70 1.29 24.85 10.14
N TRP A 71 0.36 24.92 9.19
CA TRP A 71 -0.08 23.76 8.42
C TRP A 71 0.55 23.87 7.04
N HIS A 72 1.21 22.81 6.60
CA HIS A 72 1.79 22.71 5.27
C HIS A 72 0.97 21.70 4.47
N THR A 73 0.41 22.14 3.34
CA THR A 73 -0.38 21.29 2.46
C THR A 73 0.10 21.44 1.03
N PHE A 74 0.58 20.34 0.48
CA PHE A 74 1.10 20.31 -0.89
C PHE A 74 0.95 18.91 -1.48
N LEU A 75 1.27 18.76 -2.76
CA LEU A 75 1.26 17.46 -3.44
C LEU A 75 2.64 16.82 -3.38
N SER A 76 2.71 15.50 -3.24
CA SER A 76 3.97 14.75 -3.15
C SER A 76 4.92 15.00 -4.32
N LYS A 77 4.40 15.34 -5.51
CA LYS A 77 5.19 15.81 -6.66
C LYS A 77 6.18 16.94 -6.32
N SER A 78 5.84 17.79 -5.35
CA SER A 78 6.66 18.96 -4.97
C SER A 78 7.90 18.58 -4.17
N ILE A 79 7.90 17.38 -3.56
CA ILE A 79 9.01 16.83 -2.78
C ILE A 79 9.59 15.54 -3.38
N ALA A 80 9.05 15.13 -4.53
CA ALA A 80 9.49 13.96 -5.28
C ALA A 80 10.89 14.18 -5.88
N HIS A 81 11.59 13.10 -6.21
CA HIS A 81 12.88 13.14 -6.93
C HIS A 81 13.96 14.03 -6.28
N GLY A 82 14.00 14.10 -4.95
CA GLY A 82 14.99 14.89 -4.22
C GLY A 82 14.72 16.39 -4.21
N HIS A 83 13.52 16.83 -4.63
CA HIS A 83 13.08 18.20 -4.45
C HIS A 83 12.72 18.47 -2.98
N GLU A 84 13.05 19.67 -2.51
CA GLU A 84 12.67 20.15 -1.18
C GLU A 84 11.56 21.19 -1.31
N HIS A 85 10.52 21.04 -0.50
CA HIS A 85 9.44 22.02 -0.39
C HIS A 85 9.09 22.24 1.08
N ASP A 86 9.04 23.51 1.49
CA ASP A 86 8.73 23.91 2.88
C ASP A 86 9.62 23.27 3.97
N GLY A 87 10.84 22.84 3.63
CA GLY A 87 11.73 22.15 4.58
C GLY A 87 11.43 20.66 4.74
N TYR A 88 10.77 20.07 3.75
CA TYR A 88 10.46 18.65 3.66
C TYR A 88 10.89 18.08 2.32
N THR A 89 11.34 16.82 2.35
CA THR A 89 11.72 16.03 1.17
C THR A 89 11.17 14.61 1.31
N LEU A 90 11.21 13.85 0.22
CA LEU A 90 10.83 12.44 0.21
C LEU A 90 12.08 11.55 0.24
N GLU A 91 12.28 10.80 1.31
CA GLU A 91 13.34 9.78 1.42
C GLU A 91 12.69 8.41 1.61
N GLU A 92 13.11 7.42 0.81
CA GLU A 92 12.56 6.05 0.83
C GLU A 92 11.01 5.97 0.76
N GLY A 93 10.38 6.96 0.11
CA GLY A 93 8.92 7.04 -0.03
C GLY A 93 8.19 7.63 1.18
N GLN A 94 8.92 8.12 2.19
CA GLN A 94 8.38 8.77 3.38
C GLN A 94 8.78 10.25 3.44
N VAL A 95 7.90 11.07 4.00
CA VAL A 95 8.17 12.49 4.25
C VAL A 95 9.17 12.64 5.39
N VAL A 96 10.30 13.28 5.12
CA VAL A 96 11.32 13.64 6.11
C VAL A 96 11.57 15.15 6.11
N SER A 97 11.96 15.69 7.26
CA SER A 97 12.27 17.12 7.38
C SER A 97 13.76 17.37 7.15
N THR A 98 14.08 18.32 6.29
CA THR A 98 15.45 18.83 6.08
C THR A 98 15.89 19.80 7.20
N LYS A 99 14.93 20.32 7.98
CA LYS A 99 15.16 21.21 9.12
C LYS A 99 15.63 20.50 10.40
N GLY A 100 15.82 19.18 10.37
CA GLY A 100 16.27 18.38 11.52
C GLY A 100 15.17 18.07 12.56
N ILE A 101 13.90 18.26 12.20
CA ILE A 101 12.73 18.00 13.05
C ILE A 101 12.32 16.53 12.88
N GLN A 102 12.01 15.84 13.97
CA GLN A 102 11.64 14.41 13.91
C GLN A 102 10.15 14.21 13.63
N LYS A 103 9.80 13.13 12.92
CA LYS A 103 8.40 12.75 12.73
C LYS A 103 7.78 12.31 14.06
N ALA A 104 6.66 12.92 14.43
CA ALA A 104 5.96 12.64 15.67
C ALA A 104 5.42 11.20 15.67
N THR A 105 6.00 10.35 16.53
CA THR A 105 5.52 8.98 16.74
C THR A 105 4.60 8.94 17.96
N LEU A 106 3.54 8.13 17.90
CA LEU A 106 2.57 8.00 19.00
C LEU A 106 3.25 7.64 20.33
N PHE A 107 4.25 6.75 20.29
CA PHE A 107 5.03 6.37 21.46
C PHE A 107 5.82 7.53 22.07
N SER A 108 6.42 8.39 21.23
CA SER A 108 7.21 9.55 21.63
C SER A 108 6.34 10.62 22.33
N ILE A 109 5.12 10.81 21.85
CA ILE A 109 4.12 11.72 22.44
C ILE A 109 3.67 11.21 23.81
N ILE A 110 3.25 9.95 23.89
CA ILE A 110 2.73 9.35 25.14
C ILE A 110 3.83 9.25 26.20
N SER A 111 5.07 8.98 25.80
CA SER A 111 6.21 8.85 26.71
C SER A 111 6.71 10.19 27.26
N GLY A 112 6.21 11.33 26.77
CA GLY A 112 6.66 12.67 27.18
C GLY A 112 8.14 12.95 26.89
N LYS A 113 8.77 12.15 26.01
CA LYS A 113 10.21 12.21 25.73
C LYS A 113 10.59 13.25 24.68
N GLN A 114 9.61 13.81 23.97
CA GLN A 114 9.84 14.82 22.95
C GLN A 114 9.00 16.06 23.23
N LYS A 115 9.64 17.23 23.16
CA LYS A 115 8.94 18.51 23.20
C LYS A 115 8.19 18.68 21.88
N ALA A 116 6.98 19.24 21.94
CA ALA A 116 6.18 19.51 20.75
C ALA A 116 6.96 20.35 19.70
N ASP A 117 7.95 21.13 20.16
CA ASP A 117 8.72 22.05 19.32
C ASP A 117 9.79 21.41 18.43
N GLU A 118 10.08 20.12 18.63
CA GLU A 118 11.12 19.40 17.86
C GLU A 118 10.52 18.29 16.99
N VAL A 119 9.18 18.26 16.86
CA VAL A 119 8.47 17.24 16.09
C VAL A 119 7.47 17.83 15.09
N PHE A 120 7.27 17.13 13.97
CA PHE A 120 6.18 17.42 13.03
C PHE A 120 5.21 16.24 12.96
N PHE A 121 3.92 16.55 12.81
CA PHE A 121 2.89 15.55 12.57
C PHE A 121 2.71 15.35 11.08
N ASP A 122 2.84 14.10 10.66
CA ASP A 122 2.62 13.69 9.28
C ASP A 122 1.23 13.06 9.15
N LEU A 123 0.33 13.76 8.47
CA LEU A 123 -1.03 13.32 8.12
C LEU A 123 -1.16 13.10 6.60
N SER A 124 -0.04 12.90 5.93
CA SER A 124 0.00 12.70 4.48
C SER A 124 -0.74 11.43 4.09
N ILE A 125 -1.45 11.51 2.97
CA ILE A 125 -2.15 10.36 2.42
C ILE A 125 -1.13 9.50 1.68
N THR A 126 -1.05 8.24 2.08
CA THR A 126 -0.22 7.22 1.46
C THR A 126 -0.98 6.46 0.37
N LYS A 127 -0.28 5.67 -0.44
CA LYS A 127 -0.87 4.82 -1.48
C LYS A 127 -1.96 3.93 -0.89
N ASN A 128 -1.70 3.27 0.24
CA ASN A 128 -2.68 2.39 0.87
C ASN A 128 -3.87 3.16 1.45
N ALA A 129 -3.64 4.33 2.05
CA ALA A 129 -4.74 5.17 2.51
C ALA A 129 -5.62 5.64 1.33
N ALA A 130 -4.99 6.06 0.22
CA ALA A 130 -5.68 6.46 -1.00
C ALA A 130 -6.49 5.32 -1.62
N SER A 131 -5.95 4.10 -1.65
CA SER A 131 -6.67 2.92 -2.14
C SER A 131 -7.87 2.58 -1.27
N MET A 132 -7.73 2.67 0.06
CA MET A 132 -8.85 2.50 1.00
C MET A 132 -9.95 3.55 0.77
N PHE A 133 -9.60 4.81 0.49
CA PHE A 133 -10.59 5.83 0.15
C PHE A 133 -11.32 5.50 -1.16
N LEU A 134 -10.60 5.02 -2.17
CA LEU A 134 -11.24 4.59 -3.42
C LEU A 134 -12.20 3.41 -3.17
N SER A 135 -11.81 2.44 -2.35
CA SER A 135 -12.67 1.33 -1.92
C SER A 135 -13.96 1.85 -1.28
N VAL A 136 -13.86 2.84 -0.38
CA VAL A 136 -15.03 3.45 0.27
C VAL A 136 -15.94 4.14 -0.75
N ILE A 137 -15.39 4.91 -1.68
CA ILE A 137 -16.17 5.58 -2.74
C ILE A 137 -16.87 4.56 -3.62
N PHE A 138 -16.15 3.52 -4.04
CA PHE A 138 -16.68 2.43 -4.86
C PHE A 138 -17.85 1.70 -4.16
N MET A 139 -17.67 1.33 -2.89
CA MET A 139 -18.74 0.74 -2.08
C MET A 139 -19.93 1.69 -1.93
N ALA A 140 -19.68 2.97 -1.67
CA ALA A 140 -20.75 3.96 -1.54
C ALA A 140 -21.58 4.05 -2.83
N ILE A 141 -20.94 4.06 -4.00
CA ILE A 141 -21.63 4.06 -5.29
C ILE A 141 -22.53 2.82 -5.43
N ILE A 142 -22.02 1.63 -5.10
CA ILE A 142 -22.78 0.37 -5.18
C ILE A 142 -23.97 0.39 -4.22
N PHE A 143 -23.73 0.60 -2.92
CA PHE A 143 -24.78 0.49 -1.90
C PHE A 143 -25.81 1.61 -1.99
N ILE A 144 -25.38 2.85 -2.28
CA ILE A 144 -26.31 3.96 -2.52
C ILE A 144 -27.11 3.70 -3.80
N GLY A 145 -26.46 3.19 -4.86
CA GLY A 145 -27.12 2.78 -6.10
C GLY A 145 -28.20 1.72 -5.86
N MET A 146 -27.87 0.67 -5.10
CA MET A 146 -28.81 -0.38 -4.69
C MET A 146 -29.96 0.20 -3.87
N ALA A 147 -29.68 1.00 -2.84
CA ALA A 147 -30.71 1.64 -2.02
C ALA A 147 -31.68 2.50 -2.86
N ARG A 148 -31.15 3.24 -3.85
CA ARG A 148 -31.96 4.02 -4.80
C ARG A 148 -32.81 3.13 -5.70
N ASN A 149 -32.32 1.97 -6.14
CA ASN A 149 -33.07 1.03 -6.96
C ASN A 149 -34.20 0.35 -6.17
N TYR A 150 -33.93 -0.12 -4.95
CA TYR A 150 -34.93 -0.76 -4.09
C TYR A 150 -36.09 0.19 -3.72
N LYS A 151 -35.85 1.50 -3.65
CA LYS A 151 -36.92 2.50 -3.50
C LYS A 151 -37.87 2.57 -4.70
N LYS A 152 -37.41 2.24 -5.91
CA LYS A 152 -38.20 2.34 -7.16
C LYS A 152 -38.84 1.02 -7.57
N SER A 153 -38.21 -0.11 -7.26
CA SER A 153 -38.70 -1.45 -7.57
C SER A 153 -38.13 -2.45 -6.60
N GLN A 154 -38.96 -3.40 -6.15
CA GLN A 154 -38.52 -4.51 -5.29
C GLN A 154 -37.63 -5.52 -6.03
N LEU A 155 -37.52 -5.42 -7.36
CA LEU A 155 -36.65 -6.28 -8.17
C LEU A 155 -35.23 -5.68 -8.23
N PRO A 156 -34.20 -6.41 -7.75
CA PRO A 156 -32.82 -5.97 -7.88
C PRO A 156 -32.42 -5.89 -9.36
N LYS A 157 -31.75 -4.79 -9.73
CA LYS A 157 -31.19 -4.57 -11.07
C LYS A 157 -29.67 -4.38 -10.98
N GLY A 158 -28.95 -4.77 -12.04
CA GLY A 158 -27.50 -4.61 -12.16
C GLY A 158 -26.73 -5.28 -11.02
N ALA A 159 -25.78 -4.55 -10.41
CA ALA A 159 -24.96 -5.02 -9.29
C ALA A 159 -25.78 -5.56 -8.10
N GLY A 160 -27.02 -5.09 -7.90
CA GLY A 160 -27.88 -5.59 -6.84
C GLY A 160 -28.23 -7.07 -6.96
N LYS A 161 -28.27 -7.63 -8.19
CA LYS A 161 -28.51 -9.06 -8.40
C LYS A 161 -27.32 -9.94 -7.99
N LEU A 162 -26.11 -9.42 -8.10
CA LEU A 162 -24.89 -10.13 -7.70
C LEU A 162 -24.67 -10.03 -6.19
N MET A 163 -25.01 -8.88 -5.60
CA MET A 163 -24.77 -8.62 -4.18
C MET A 163 -25.82 -9.27 -3.27
N GLU A 164 -27.06 -9.45 -3.73
CA GLU A 164 -28.14 -10.01 -2.90
C GLU A 164 -27.83 -11.41 -2.34
N PRO A 165 -27.38 -12.41 -3.13
CA PRO A 165 -27.00 -13.71 -2.58
C PRO A 165 -25.90 -13.62 -1.52
N VAL A 166 -24.93 -12.70 -1.70
CA VAL A 166 -23.84 -12.48 -0.75
C VAL A 166 -24.38 -11.87 0.55
N ILE A 167 -25.26 -10.89 0.45
CA ILE A 167 -25.90 -10.25 1.63
C ILE A 167 -26.75 -11.28 2.40
N VAL A 168 -27.50 -12.12 1.70
CA VAL A 168 -28.31 -13.19 2.29
C VAL A 168 -27.41 -14.23 2.97
N PHE A 169 -26.30 -14.63 2.34
CA PHE A 169 -25.31 -15.52 2.95
C PHE A 169 -24.76 -14.95 4.26
N ILE A 170 -24.32 -13.69 4.26
CA ILE A 170 -23.82 -13.04 5.49
C ILE A 170 -24.92 -12.93 6.54
N ARG A 171 -26.18 -12.71 6.14
CA ARG A 171 -27.30 -12.66 7.09
C ARG A 171 -27.56 -14.03 7.71
N ASP A 172 -27.71 -15.07 6.90
CA ASP A 172 -28.24 -16.36 7.33
C ASP A 172 -27.15 -17.26 7.89
N GLU A 173 -26.03 -17.41 7.17
CA GLU A 173 -24.95 -18.32 7.51
C GLU A 173 -23.95 -17.73 8.52
N VAL A 174 -23.86 -16.40 8.62
CA VAL A 174 -22.92 -15.73 9.53
C VAL A 174 -23.66 -15.05 10.67
N ALA A 175 -24.51 -14.07 10.38
CA ALA A 175 -25.10 -13.24 11.43
C ALA A 175 -26.13 -13.99 12.28
N ILE A 176 -27.09 -14.68 11.66
CA ILE A 176 -28.12 -15.45 12.40
C ILE A 176 -27.48 -16.64 13.12
N ALA A 177 -26.56 -17.37 12.47
CA ALA A 177 -25.87 -18.50 13.07
C ALA A 177 -25.07 -18.13 14.34
N ASN A 178 -24.40 -16.97 14.36
CA ASN A 178 -23.52 -16.58 15.47
C ASN A 178 -24.17 -15.63 16.49
N ILE A 179 -25.11 -14.77 16.08
CA ILE A 179 -25.73 -13.74 16.95
C ILE A 179 -27.15 -14.15 17.39
N GLY A 180 -27.79 -15.03 16.63
CA GLY A 180 -29.17 -15.45 16.85
C GLY A 180 -30.21 -14.52 16.19
N SER A 181 -31.39 -15.10 15.95
CA SER A 181 -32.49 -14.48 15.18
C SER A 181 -33.09 -13.21 15.79
N VAL A 182 -32.87 -12.95 17.08
CA VAL A 182 -33.44 -11.80 17.79
C VAL A 182 -32.59 -10.53 17.59
N LYS A 183 -31.26 -10.67 17.63
CA LYS A 183 -30.35 -9.51 17.67
C LYS A 183 -29.62 -9.24 16.36
N TYR A 184 -29.56 -10.20 15.42
CA TYR A 184 -28.75 -10.06 14.20
C TYR A 184 -29.03 -8.77 13.43
N LYS A 185 -30.30 -8.35 13.29
CA LYS A 185 -30.69 -7.15 12.54
C LYS A 185 -29.98 -5.87 12.99
N ARG A 186 -29.71 -5.74 14.30
CA ARG A 186 -29.00 -4.58 14.86
C ARG A 186 -27.53 -4.54 14.44
N TYR A 187 -26.92 -5.70 14.24
CA TYR A 187 -25.50 -5.82 13.88
C TYR A 187 -25.26 -5.95 12.37
N MET A 188 -26.29 -6.26 11.58
CA MET A 188 -26.18 -6.36 10.12
C MET A 188 -25.51 -5.15 9.45
N PRO A 189 -25.81 -3.88 9.80
CA PRO A 189 -25.15 -2.74 9.17
C PRO A 189 -23.63 -2.75 9.36
N TYR A 190 -23.17 -3.09 10.57
CA TYR A 190 -21.74 -3.21 10.87
C TYR A 190 -21.12 -4.41 10.16
N LEU A 191 -21.75 -5.60 10.25
CA LEU A 191 -21.23 -6.83 9.64
C LEU A 191 -21.09 -6.71 8.13
N LEU A 192 -22.10 -6.17 7.44
CA LEU A 192 -22.03 -5.95 6.01
C LEU A 192 -20.95 -4.93 5.66
N THR A 193 -20.86 -3.81 6.39
CA THR A 193 -19.82 -2.81 6.14
C THR A 193 -18.42 -3.40 6.31
N ALA A 194 -18.16 -4.10 7.40
CA ALA A 194 -16.86 -4.72 7.67
C ALA A 194 -16.54 -5.82 6.63
N PHE A 195 -17.49 -6.70 6.33
CA PHE A 195 -17.31 -7.77 5.35
C PHE A 195 -16.98 -7.23 3.96
N PHE A 196 -17.83 -6.34 3.44
CA PHE A 196 -17.63 -5.79 2.10
C PHE A 196 -16.40 -4.89 2.03
N PHE A 197 -16.09 -4.13 3.09
CA PHE A 197 -14.88 -3.33 3.14
C PHE A 197 -13.63 -4.20 3.04
N ILE A 198 -13.52 -5.23 3.88
CA ILE A 198 -12.36 -6.14 3.87
C ILE A 198 -12.29 -6.88 2.54
N TRP A 199 -13.41 -7.43 2.07
CA TRP A 199 -13.46 -8.21 0.84
C TRP A 199 -13.10 -7.37 -0.40
N VAL A 200 -13.62 -6.14 -0.52
CA VAL A 200 -13.32 -5.23 -1.64
C VAL A 200 -11.87 -4.77 -1.60
N ASN A 201 -11.34 -4.39 -0.44
CA ASN A 201 -9.92 -4.01 -0.34
C ASN A 201 -9.00 -5.18 -0.70
N ASN A 202 -9.33 -6.40 -0.27
CA ASN A 202 -8.56 -7.59 -0.65
C ASN A 202 -8.65 -7.87 -2.16
N LEU A 203 -9.80 -7.65 -2.79
CA LEU A 203 -9.95 -7.83 -4.23
C LEU A 203 -9.18 -6.76 -5.02
N LEU A 204 -9.22 -5.50 -4.56
CA LEU A 204 -8.45 -4.42 -5.18
C LEU A 204 -6.95 -4.61 -4.99
N GLY A 205 -6.51 -5.16 -3.85
CA GLY A 205 -5.10 -5.51 -3.63
C GLY A 205 -4.54 -6.61 -4.54
N LEU A 206 -5.39 -7.35 -5.28
CA LEU A 206 -4.93 -8.28 -6.32
C LEU A 206 -4.56 -7.59 -7.63
N ILE A 207 -4.94 -6.32 -7.79
CA ILE A 207 -4.71 -5.55 -8.99
C ILE A 207 -3.28 -4.97 -8.90
N PRO A 208 -2.40 -5.20 -9.88
CA PRO A 208 -0.95 -4.93 -9.76
C PRO A 208 -0.58 -3.45 -9.61
N PHE A 209 -1.50 -2.53 -9.87
CA PHE A 209 -1.30 -1.09 -9.65
C PHE A 209 -1.83 -0.61 -8.28
N PHE A 210 -2.36 -1.50 -7.44
CA PHE A 210 -2.76 -1.23 -6.06
C PHE A 210 -1.71 -1.67 -5.06
#